data_AF-A0A929J041-F1
#
_entry.id   AF-A0A929J041-F1
#
_cell.length_a   1.000
_cell.length_b   1.000
_cell.length_c   1.000
_cell.angle_alpha   90.00
_cell.angle_beta   90.00
_cell.angle_gamma   90.00
#
_symmetry.space_group_name_H-M   'P 1'
#
loop_
_entity.id
_entity.type
_entity.pdbx_description
1 polymer ?
#
loop_
_entity_poly.entity_id
_entity_poly.type
_entity_poly.pdbx_seq_one_letter_code
_entity_poly.pdbx_strand_id
1 'polypeptide(L)'
;MNKWLSNFTPPKNLEERVNRSLDRQVKLAVTGLSRSGKTVFITSLVHQLLHGLEGVHLPFFQMVNSGRLRGAKIMPQPDIHIPSFRYDRAIEQLCGDPPTWPQRTHGISEIRLAIRYLSDNMMKKHIAPINTLYVDIVDYPGEWLLDLPLLELTYEQWSEQIARLCETEPRLSLSQEWRTFLNSIDLTS
;
A
#
# COMPACT_ATOMS: atom_id res chain seq x y z
N MET A 1 27.57 21.93 8.42
CA MET A 1 27.47 21.40 7.04
C MET A 1 27.26 19.89 7.14
N ASN A 2 26.02 19.42 7.03
CA ASN A 2 25.65 18.04 7.38
C ASN A 2 26.06 17.08 6.25
N LYS A 3 27.07 16.24 6.51
CA LYS A 3 27.54 15.13 5.63
C LYS A 3 26.44 14.13 5.22
N TRP A 4 25.24 14.23 5.80
CA TRP A 4 24.10 13.35 5.54
C TRP A 4 23.32 13.73 4.26
N LEU A 5 23.23 15.02 3.91
CA LEU A 5 22.52 15.49 2.72
C LEU A 5 23.31 15.26 1.42
N SER A 6 24.65 15.30 1.48
CA SER A 6 25.52 15.04 0.31
C SER A 6 25.40 13.62 -0.23
N ASN A 7 24.91 12.68 0.58
CA ASN A 7 24.71 11.28 0.19
C ASN A 7 23.39 11.04 -0.56
N PHE A 8 22.56 12.07 -0.73
CA PHE A 8 21.29 12.03 -1.44
C PHE A 8 21.20 13.00 -2.63
N THR A 9 22.24 13.80 -2.88
CA THR A 9 22.40 14.54 -4.14
C THR A 9 22.73 13.59 -5.29
N PRO A 10 22.05 13.68 -6.44
CA PRO A 10 22.37 12.83 -7.59
C PRO A 10 23.75 13.22 -8.16
N PRO A 11 24.73 12.30 -8.21
CA PRO A 11 26.04 12.58 -8.79
C PRO A 11 25.99 12.47 -10.33
N LYS A 12 26.77 13.31 -11.01
CA LYS A 12 26.71 13.54 -12.47
C LYS A 12 27.40 12.49 -13.37
N ASN A 13 27.85 11.33 -12.85
CA ASN A 13 28.79 10.46 -13.58
C ASN A 13 28.20 9.16 -14.18
N LEU A 14 28.84 8.71 -15.27
CA LEU A 14 28.51 7.55 -16.12
C LEU A 14 28.28 6.23 -15.37
N GLU A 15 28.90 6.06 -14.19
CA GLU A 15 28.77 4.89 -13.32
C GLU A 15 27.32 4.63 -12.86
N GLU A 16 26.49 5.67 -12.78
CA GLU A 16 25.10 5.54 -12.34
C GLU A 16 24.15 5.05 -13.45
N ARG A 17 24.51 5.15 -14.74
CA ARG A 17 23.70 4.54 -15.82
C ARG A 17 23.73 3.01 -15.73
N VAL A 18 24.85 2.46 -15.26
CA VAL A 18 24.98 1.03 -15.00
C VAL A 18 24.23 0.66 -13.71
N ASN A 19 24.35 1.44 -12.64
CA ASN A 19 23.60 1.19 -11.40
C ASN A 19 22.07 1.34 -11.55
N ARG A 20 21.57 2.29 -12.36
CA ARG A 20 20.13 2.39 -12.67
C ARG A 20 19.56 1.15 -13.37
N SER A 21 20.38 0.43 -14.15
CA SER A 21 19.97 -0.85 -14.75
C SER A 21 19.90 -2.00 -13.72
N LEU A 22 20.51 -1.81 -12.54
CA LEU A 22 20.55 -2.77 -11.44
C LEU A 22 19.62 -2.41 -10.29
N ASP A 23 19.11 -1.17 -10.26
CA ASP A 23 18.12 -0.71 -9.29
C ASP A 23 16.88 -1.60 -9.38
N ARG A 24 16.52 -2.19 -8.25
CA ARG A 24 15.37 -3.09 -8.18
C ARG A 24 14.14 -2.30 -7.80
N GLN A 25 13.02 -2.61 -8.43
CA GLN A 25 11.72 -2.07 -8.07
C GLN A 25 10.78 -3.22 -7.68
N VAL A 26 10.04 -3.04 -6.59
CA VAL A 26 9.00 -3.96 -6.14
C VAL A 26 7.73 -3.15 -5.89
N LYS A 27 6.61 -3.61 -6.44
CA LYS A 27 5.28 -3.09 -6.11
C LYS A 27 4.61 -4.03 -5.11
N LEU A 28 4.28 -3.50 -3.93
CA LEU A 28 3.57 -4.20 -2.87
C LEU A 28 2.14 -3.67 -2.79
N ALA A 29 1.20 -4.48 -3.27
CA ALA A 29 -0.22 -4.23 -3.09
C ALA A 29 -0.67 -4.63 -1.68
N VAL A 30 -1.36 -3.72 -0.99
CA VAL A 30 -1.97 -3.95 0.32
C VAL A 30 -3.48 -3.74 0.19
N THR A 31 -4.24 -4.78 0.56
CA THR A 31 -5.70 -4.78 0.43
C THR A 31 -6.36 -5.56 1.57
N GLY A 32 -7.69 -5.52 1.62
CA GLY A 32 -8.53 -6.06 2.68
C GLY A 32 -9.79 -5.23 2.87
N LEU A 33 -10.78 -5.78 3.57
CA LEU A 33 -12.05 -5.10 3.82
C LEU A 33 -11.88 -3.80 4.61
N SER A 34 -12.87 -2.93 4.56
CA SER A 34 -12.94 -1.71 5.36
C SER A 34 -12.76 -2.07 6.84
N ARG A 35 -11.99 -1.25 7.57
CA ARG A 35 -11.63 -1.48 8.97
C ARG A 35 -10.71 -2.67 9.24
N SER A 36 -10.13 -3.34 8.23
CA SER A 36 -9.16 -4.44 8.46
C SER A 36 -7.79 -3.99 8.98
N GLY A 37 -7.53 -2.68 9.10
CA GLY A 37 -6.28 -2.14 9.64
C GLY A 37 -5.20 -1.81 8.62
N LYS A 38 -5.50 -1.80 7.31
CA LYS A 38 -4.53 -1.49 6.22
C LYS A 38 -3.70 -0.24 6.47
N THR A 39 -4.35 0.88 6.80
CA THR A 39 -3.67 2.17 7.04
C THR A 39 -2.67 2.08 8.19
N VAL A 40 -3.04 1.41 9.29
CA VAL A 40 -2.16 1.21 10.45
C VAL A 40 -1.01 0.28 10.09
N PHE A 41 -1.28 -0.80 9.36
CA PHE A 41 -0.26 -1.72 8.86
C PHE A 41 0.78 -1.02 7.99
N ILE A 42 0.34 -0.26 6.97
CA ILE A 42 1.24 0.49 6.08
C ILE A 42 2.01 1.54 6.86
N THR A 43 1.36 2.27 7.76
CA THR A 43 2.02 3.29 8.60
C THR A 43 3.13 2.66 9.44
N SER A 44 2.85 1.54 10.11
CA SER A 44 3.84 0.80 10.92
C SER A 44 4.98 0.26 10.06
N LEU A 45 4.67 -0.34 8.91
CA LEU A 45 5.67 -0.86 7.97
C LEU A 45 6.60 0.25 7.47
N VAL A 46 6.03 1.37 7.01
CA VAL A 46 6.79 2.54 6.55
C VAL A 46 7.64 3.09 7.70
N HIS A 47 7.07 3.25 8.90
CA HIS A 47 7.79 3.74 10.07
C HIS A 47 9.00 2.86 10.41
N GLN A 48 8.80 1.53 10.49
CA GLN A 48 9.87 0.58 10.78
C GLN A 48 10.97 0.57 9.70
N LEU A 49 10.62 0.77 8.43
CA LEU A 49 11.60 0.83 7.35
C LEU A 49 12.42 2.13 7.40
N LEU A 50 11.78 3.26 7.70
CA LEU A 50 12.45 4.57 7.83
C LEU A 50 13.38 4.62 9.05
N HIS A 51 12.92 4.08 10.19
CA HIS A 51 13.62 4.14 11.47
C HIS A 51 14.35 2.83 11.81
N GLY A 52 14.44 1.88 10.89
CA GLY A 52 15.01 0.54 11.14
C GLY A 52 16.49 0.52 11.55
N LEU A 53 17.19 1.65 11.47
CA LEU A 53 18.56 1.83 11.97
C LEU A 53 18.62 2.42 13.39
N GLU A 54 17.54 3.01 13.88
CA GLU A 54 17.48 3.80 15.12
C GLU A 54 17.09 2.94 16.33
N GLY A 55 17.62 1.72 16.42
CA GLY A 55 17.40 0.84 17.57
C GLY A 55 16.08 0.05 17.56
N VAL A 56 15.35 0.05 16.44
CA VAL A 56 14.21 -0.86 16.25
C VAL A 56 14.72 -2.29 16.07
N HIS A 57 14.42 -3.15 17.03
CA HIS A 57 14.80 -4.56 16.97
C HIS A 57 13.91 -5.29 15.96
N LEU A 58 14.40 -5.44 14.73
CA LEU A 58 13.77 -6.26 13.67
C LEU A 58 14.55 -7.58 13.50
N PRO A 59 14.46 -8.53 14.46
CA PRO A 59 15.33 -9.71 14.51
C PRO A 59 15.12 -10.64 13.31
N PHE A 60 13.89 -10.71 12.82
CA PHE A 60 13.53 -11.51 11.65
C PHE A 60 13.81 -10.80 10.34
N PHE A 61 14.10 -9.50 10.36
CA PHE A 61 14.47 -8.77 9.15
C PHE A 61 15.96 -8.91 8.91
N GLN A 62 16.33 -9.96 8.17
CA GLN A 62 17.72 -10.34 7.90
C GLN A 62 18.60 -9.17 7.42
N MET A 63 18.03 -8.20 6.70
CA MET A 63 18.76 -7.02 6.22
C MET A 63 19.24 -6.10 7.35
N VAL A 64 18.42 -5.92 8.39
CA VAL A 64 18.77 -5.14 9.58
C VAL A 64 19.69 -5.95 10.47
N ASN A 65 19.35 -7.22 10.72
CA ASN A 65 20.13 -8.10 11.59
C ASN A 65 21.56 -8.35 11.07
N SER A 66 21.75 -8.45 9.75
CA SER A 66 23.08 -8.60 9.12
C SER A 66 23.86 -7.28 8.98
N GLY A 67 23.35 -6.15 9.50
CA GLY A 67 24.01 -4.84 9.43
C GLY A 67 24.13 -4.28 8.00
N ARG A 68 23.33 -4.79 7.05
CA ARG A 68 23.41 -4.43 5.64
C ARG A 68 22.51 -3.25 5.27
N LEU A 69 21.48 -2.96 6.05
CA LEU A 69 20.64 -1.79 5.83
C LEU A 69 21.48 -0.50 6.01
N ARG A 70 21.36 0.43 5.06
CA ARG A 70 22.00 1.76 5.13
C ARG A 70 21.02 2.90 5.36
N GLY A 71 19.74 2.65 5.10
CA GLY A 71 18.64 3.55 5.44
C GLY A 71 17.52 3.46 4.42
N ALA A 72 16.38 4.05 4.77
CA ALA A 72 15.27 4.23 3.85
C ALA A 72 14.86 5.70 3.84
N LYS A 73 14.27 6.14 2.72
CA LYS A 73 13.64 7.45 2.59
C LYS A 73 12.38 7.36 1.76
N ILE A 74 11.41 8.22 2.06
CA ILE A 74 10.25 8.44 1.19
C ILE A 74 10.72 9.17 -0.07
N MET A 75 10.25 8.72 -1.23
CA MET A 75 10.52 9.35 -2.52
C MET A 75 9.22 9.81 -3.20
N PRO A 76 9.30 10.78 -4.12
CA PRO A 76 8.18 11.10 -4.99
C PRO A 76 7.67 9.84 -5.69
N GLN A 77 6.37 9.64 -5.63
CA GLN A 77 5.68 8.53 -6.28
C GLN A 77 5.79 8.65 -7.81
N PRO A 78 5.73 7.53 -8.54
CA PRO A 78 5.84 7.52 -10.00
C PRO A 78 4.58 8.05 -10.69
N ASP A 79 3.40 7.74 -10.14
CA ASP A 79 2.10 8.08 -10.73
C ASP A 79 1.52 9.30 -10.03
N ILE A 80 1.41 10.42 -10.75
CA ILE A 80 0.92 11.69 -10.20
C ILE A 80 -0.62 11.67 -10.07
N HIS A 81 -1.31 10.76 -10.76
CA HIS A 81 -2.77 10.67 -10.73
C HIS A 81 -3.29 9.92 -9.50
N ILE A 82 -2.47 9.07 -8.88
CA ILE A 82 -2.83 8.34 -7.66
C ILE A 82 -2.55 9.23 -6.44
N PRO A 83 -3.46 9.38 -5.48
CA PRO A 83 -3.18 10.14 -4.26
C PRO A 83 -2.01 9.54 -3.44
N SER A 84 -1.16 10.40 -2.89
CA SER A 84 -0.09 9.95 -1.99
C SER A 84 -0.64 9.43 -0.66
N PHE A 85 -0.12 8.31 -0.18
CA PHE A 85 -0.42 7.82 1.16
C PHE A 85 0.15 8.77 2.22
N ARG A 86 -0.73 9.25 3.10
CA ARG A 86 -0.44 10.30 4.10
C ARG A 86 0.19 9.75 5.37
N TYR A 87 1.40 9.22 5.23
CA TYR A 87 2.21 8.73 6.36
C TYR A 87 2.45 9.82 7.42
N ASP A 88 2.72 11.06 6.98
CA ASP A 88 2.86 12.25 7.82
C ASP A 88 1.66 12.42 8.77
N ARG A 89 0.45 12.40 8.20
CA ARG A 89 -0.79 12.55 8.97
C ARG A 89 -1.06 11.36 9.89
N ALA A 90 -0.77 10.15 9.44
CA ALA A 90 -0.99 8.96 10.24
C ALA A 90 -0.11 8.97 11.51
N ILE A 91 1.15 9.39 11.39
CA ILE A 91 2.04 9.57 12.55
C ILE A 91 1.58 10.72 13.44
N GLU A 92 1.20 11.87 12.87
CA GLU A 92 0.63 13.00 13.64
C GLU A 92 -0.57 12.56 14.50
N GLN A 93 -1.46 11.74 13.95
CA GLN A 93 -2.64 11.23 14.66
C GLN A 93 -2.26 10.25 15.78
N LEU A 94 -1.34 9.34 15.51
CA LEU A 94 -0.86 8.35 16.47
C LEU A 94 -0.05 8.97 17.62
N CYS A 95 0.67 10.06 17.35
CA CYS A 95 1.47 10.81 18.32
C CYS A 95 0.73 12.02 18.93
N GLY A 96 -0.53 12.24 18.58
CA GLY A 96 -1.33 13.35 19.10
C GLY A 96 -1.70 13.20 20.58
N ASP A 97 -2.26 14.26 21.16
CA ASP A 97 -2.80 14.28 22.52
C ASP A 97 -4.28 14.74 22.50
N PRO A 98 -5.27 13.85 22.69
CA PRO A 98 -5.11 12.40 22.86
C PRO A 98 -4.72 11.69 21.54
N PRO A 99 -4.05 10.53 21.61
CA PRO A 99 -3.69 9.76 20.41
C PRO A 99 -4.95 9.18 19.76
N THR A 100 -5.01 9.24 18.42
CA THR A 100 -6.15 8.75 17.65
C THR A 100 -5.71 7.82 16.52
N TRP A 101 -6.55 6.82 16.21
CA TRP A 101 -6.27 5.94 15.08
C TRP A 101 -6.40 6.70 13.76
N PRO A 102 -5.48 6.46 12.80
CA PRO A 102 -5.57 7.07 11.48
C PRO A 102 -6.91 6.79 10.81
N GLN A 103 -7.43 7.80 10.13
CA GLN A 103 -8.66 7.64 9.38
C GLN A 103 -8.46 6.68 8.21
N ARG A 104 -9.55 6.02 7.80
CA ARG A 104 -9.50 5.13 6.65
C ARG A 104 -9.15 5.92 5.39
N THR A 105 -8.30 5.32 4.58
CA THR A 105 -8.05 5.72 3.21
C THR A 105 -9.34 5.59 2.41
N HIS A 106 -9.73 6.66 1.72
CA HIS A 106 -10.84 6.67 0.79
C HIS A 106 -10.26 6.43 -0.61
N GLY A 107 -10.50 5.24 -1.16
CA GLY A 107 -9.97 4.85 -2.47
C GLY A 107 -8.51 4.37 -2.44
N ILE A 108 -7.84 4.48 -3.59
CA ILE A 108 -6.45 4.05 -3.80
C ILE A 108 -5.45 5.10 -3.31
N SER A 109 -4.32 4.67 -2.73
CA SER A 109 -3.20 5.55 -2.42
C SER A 109 -1.86 4.83 -2.55
N GLU A 110 -0.78 5.58 -2.81
CA GLU A 110 0.56 5.02 -3.01
C GLU A 110 1.63 5.74 -2.19
N ILE A 111 2.63 5.02 -1.70
CA ILE A 111 3.88 5.60 -1.17
C ILE A 111 5.09 4.85 -1.71
N ARG A 112 6.09 5.61 -2.16
CA ARG A 112 7.37 5.08 -2.61
C ARG A 112 8.44 5.23 -1.55
N LEU A 113 9.15 4.15 -1.28
CA LEU A 113 10.35 4.13 -0.44
C LEU A 113 11.58 3.77 -1.27
N ALA A 114 12.69 4.45 -1.04
CA ALA A 114 14.01 4.02 -1.51
C ALA A 114 14.80 3.46 -0.34
N ILE A 115 15.08 2.16 -0.37
CA ILE A 115 15.80 1.42 0.66
C ILE A 115 17.22 1.16 0.16
N ARG A 116 18.21 1.77 0.80
CA ARG A 116 19.63 1.56 0.47
C ARG A 116 20.22 0.45 1.32
N TYR A 117 20.96 -0.45 0.69
CA TYR A 117 21.53 -1.61 1.37
C TYR A 117 22.84 -2.08 0.75
N LEU A 118 23.64 -2.80 1.55
CA LEU A 118 24.84 -3.48 1.09
C LEU A 118 24.52 -4.76 0.33
N SER A 119 25.16 -4.92 -0.83
CA SER A 119 25.06 -6.14 -1.63
C SER A 119 25.58 -7.37 -0.86
N ASP A 120 24.83 -8.49 -0.92
CA ASP A 120 25.23 -9.78 -0.33
C ASP A 120 26.27 -10.52 -1.19
N ASN A 121 26.29 -10.25 -2.50
CA ASN A 121 27.12 -11.01 -3.42
C ASN A 121 28.56 -10.50 -3.36
N MET A 122 29.48 -11.38 -2.96
CA MET A 122 30.93 -11.11 -2.84
C MET A 122 31.55 -10.54 -4.13
N MET A 123 31.09 -11.00 -5.30
CA MET A 123 31.45 -10.46 -6.61
C MET A 123 30.90 -9.04 -6.86
N LYS A 124 29.63 -8.79 -6.50
CA LYS A 124 28.98 -7.48 -6.71
C LYS A 124 29.47 -6.42 -5.72
N LYS A 125 29.97 -6.83 -4.55
CA LYS A 125 30.50 -5.93 -3.51
C LYS A 125 31.66 -5.06 -4.02
N HIS A 126 32.41 -5.54 -5.00
CA HIS A 126 33.54 -4.82 -5.59
C HIS A 126 33.13 -3.84 -6.70
N ILE A 127 31.96 -4.03 -7.32
CA ILE A 127 31.49 -3.24 -8.48
C ILE A 127 30.41 -2.24 -8.06
N ALA A 128 29.44 -2.68 -7.25
CA ALA A 128 28.34 -1.87 -6.73
C ALA A 128 28.10 -2.29 -5.26
N PRO A 129 28.87 -1.73 -4.30
CA PRO A 129 28.78 -2.12 -2.90
C PRO A 129 27.43 -1.75 -2.26
N ILE A 130 26.78 -0.69 -2.76
CA ILE A 130 25.51 -0.18 -2.25
C ILE A 130 24.48 -0.22 -3.37
N ASN A 131 23.35 -0.87 -3.12
CA ASN A 131 22.21 -0.93 -4.03
C ASN A 131 21.02 -0.16 -3.45
N THR A 132 20.10 0.24 -4.32
CA THR A 132 18.82 0.83 -3.93
C THR A 132 17.68 -0.09 -4.38
N LEU A 133 16.78 -0.41 -3.45
CA LEU A 133 15.50 -1.05 -3.72
C LEU A 133 14.41 0.02 -3.63
N TYR A 134 13.69 0.24 -4.72
CA TYR A 134 12.48 1.06 -4.72
C TYR A 134 11.28 0.16 -4.40
N VAL A 135 10.56 0.49 -3.32
CA VAL A 135 9.35 -0.20 -2.90
C VAL A 135 8.17 0.75 -3.05
N ASP A 136 7.25 0.42 -3.95
CA ASP A 136 5.99 1.12 -4.13
C ASP A 136 4.92 0.36 -3.35
N ILE A 137 4.38 0.97 -2.30
CA ILE A 137 3.30 0.38 -1.49
C ILE A 137 2.00 1.01 -1.95
N VAL A 138 1.08 0.19 -2.46
CA VAL A 138 -0.22 0.64 -2.97
C VAL A 138 -1.33 0.11 -2.05
N ASP A 139 -2.06 1.02 -1.41
CA ASP A 139 -3.26 0.73 -0.61
C ASP A 139 -4.49 0.87 -1.48
N TYR A 140 -5.36 -0.14 -1.52
CA TYR A 140 -6.66 -0.03 -2.18
C TYR A 140 -7.75 -0.82 -1.45
N PRO A 141 -9.05 -0.43 -1.60
CA PRO A 141 -10.16 -1.12 -0.96
C PRO A 141 -10.30 -2.56 -1.46
N GLY A 142 -10.36 -3.54 -0.55
CA GLY A 142 -10.54 -4.94 -0.93
C GLY A 142 -11.94 -5.27 -1.44
N GLU A 143 -12.91 -4.41 -1.11
CA GLU A 143 -14.27 -4.50 -1.64
C GLU A 143 -14.32 -4.46 -3.16
N TRP A 144 -13.36 -3.79 -3.81
CA TRP A 144 -13.27 -3.78 -5.28
C TRP A 144 -13.02 -5.16 -5.88
N LEU A 145 -12.43 -6.08 -5.10
CA LEU A 145 -12.24 -7.46 -5.52
C LEU A 145 -13.54 -8.27 -5.47
N LEU A 146 -14.55 -7.81 -4.73
CA LEU A 146 -15.86 -8.47 -4.66
C LEU A 146 -16.67 -8.31 -5.95
N ASP A 147 -16.34 -7.30 -6.75
CA ASP A 147 -16.97 -7.02 -8.04
C ASP A 147 -16.32 -7.79 -9.19
N LEU A 148 -15.21 -8.53 -8.96
CA LEU A 148 -14.55 -9.32 -10.00
C LEU A 148 -15.48 -10.32 -10.72
N PRO A 149 -16.39 -11.05 -10.02
CA PRO A 149 -17.34 -11.94 -10.70
C PRO A 149 -18.27 -11.23 -11.67
N LEU A 150 -18.48 -9.91 -11.53
CA LEU A 150 -19.35 -9.14 -12.45
C LEU A 150 -18.79 -9.11 -13.87
N LEU A 151 -17.48 -9.32 -14.07
CA LEU A 151 -16.88 -9.42 -15.40
C LEU A 151 -17.43 -10.59 -16.22
N GLU A 152 -17.97 -11.60 -15.55
CA GLU A 152 -18.48 -12.83 -16.15
C GLU A 152 -20.01 -12.88 -16.21
N LEU A 153 -20.70 -11.87 -15.66
CA LEU A 153 -22.15 -11.84 -15.52
C LEU A 153 -22.77 -10.76 -16.40
N THR A 154 -23.88 -11.08 -17.07
CA THR A 154 -24.76 -10.05 -17.63
C THR A 154 -25.51 -9.33 -16.50
N TYR A 155 -26.08 -8.16 -16.82
CA TYR A 155 -26.92 -7.42 -15.88
C TYR A 155 -28.10 -8.26 -15.38
N GLU A 156 -28.73 -9.04 -16.26
CA GLU A 156 -29.87 -9.91 -15.90
C GLU A 156 -29.43 -11.00 -14.91
N GLN A 157 -28.31 -11.67 -15.18
CA GLN A 157 -27.79 -12.74 -14.33
C GLN A 157 -27.42 -12.23 -12.94
N TRP A 158 -26.73 -11.08 -12.86
CA TRP A 158 -26.40 -10.46 -11.58
C TRP A 158 -27.67 -10.03 -10.82
N SER A 159 -28.64 -9.42 -11.51
CA SER A 159 -29.89 -8.98 -10.90
C SER A 159 -30.68 -10.14 -10.30
N GLU A 160 -30.76 -11.27 -11.00
CA GLU A 160 -31.41 -12.47 -10.48
C GLU A 160 -30.70 -13.04 -9.23
N GLN A 161 -29.37 -13.05 -9.24
CA GLN A 161 -28.59 -13.49 -8.06
C GLN A 161 -28.85 -12.60 -6.84
N ILE A 162 -28.84 -11.28 -7.01
CA ILE A 162 -29.12 -10.33 -5.94
C ILE A 162 -30.56 -10.48 -5.44
N ALA A 163 -31.53 -10.63 -6.35
CA ALA A 163 -32.94 -10.84 -5.97
C ALA A 163 -33.10 -12.07 -5.08
N ARG A 164 -32.46 -13.20 -5.42
CA ARG A 164 -32.44 -14.42 -4.59
C ARG A 164 -31.75 -14.20 -3.23
N LEU A 165 -30.62 -13.47 -3.20
CA LEU A 165 -29.93 -13.17 -1.94
C LEU A 165 -30.78 -12.32 -0.98
N CYS A 166 -31.64 -11.45 -1.51
CA CYS A 166 -32.60 -10.65 -0.74
C CYS A 166 -33.75 -11.47 -0.12
N GLU A 167 -33.87 -12.77 -0.44
CA GLU A 167 -34.85 -13.66 0.20
C GLU A 167 -34.33 -14.30 1.49
N THR A 168 -33.06 -14.05 1.84
CA THR A 168 -32.38 -14.66 3.01
C THR A 168 -31.84 -13.60 3.98
N GLU A 169 -31.84 -13.90 5.28
CA GLU A 169 -31.23 -13.01 6.28
C GLU A 169 -29.70 -12.93 6.09
N PRO A 170 -29.05 -11.78 6.34
CA PRO A 170 -29.62 -10.54 6.91
C PRO A 170 -30.30 -9.62 5.89
N ARG A 171 -30.31 -9.98 4.60
CA ARG A 171 -30.81 -9.09 3.53
C ARG A 171 -32.32 -9.06 3.45
N LEU A 172 -33.00 -10.12 3.89
CA LEU A 172 -34.45 -10.22 3.92
C LEU A 172 -35.06 -9.06 4.71
N SER A 173 -34.66 -8.89 5.96
CA SER A 173 -35.12 -7.79 6.81
C SER A 173 -34.76 -6.40 6.26
N LEU A 174 -33.56 -6.24 5.68
CA LEU A 174 -33.10 -4.97 5.12
C LEU A 174 -33.76 -4.58 3.79
N SER A 175 -34.23 -5.56 3.01
CA SER A 175 -34.78 -5.34 1.67
C SER A 175 -36.31 -5.36 1.62
N GLN A 176 -36.98 -5.52 2.77
CA GLN A 176 -38.44 -5.71 2.84
C GLN A 176 -39.22 -4.58 2.15
N GLU A 177 -38.93 -3.32 2.49
CA GLU A 177 -39.62 -2.16 1.89
C GLU A 177 -39.42 -2.12 0.36
N TRP A 178 -38.20 -2.35 -0.10
CA TRP A 178 -37.87 -2.37 -1.53
C TRP A 178 -38.60 -3.50 -2.27
N ARG A 179 -38.66 -4.70 -1.69
CA ARG A 179 -39.39 -5.84 -2.27
C ARG A 179 -40.90 -5.60 -2.31
N THR A 180 -41.48 -4.96 -1.28
CA THR A 180 -42.89 -4.56 -1.30
C THR A 180 -43.16 -3.55 -2.41
N PHE A 181 -42.28 -2.59 -2.61
CA PHE A 181 -42.37 -1.62 -3.72
C PHE A 181 -42.25 -2.30 -5.09
N LEU A 182 -41.31 -3.25 -5.26
CA LEU A 182 -41.19 -4.00 -6.51
C LEU A 182 -42.48 -4.74 -6.87
N ASN A 183 -43.17 -5.31 -5.87
CA ASN A 183 -44.45 -5.99 -6.09
C ASN A 183 -45.58 -5.04 -6.52
N SER A 184 -45.44 -3.73 -6.31
CA SER A 184 -46.42 -2.74 -6.77
C SER A 184 -46.14 -2.19 -8.16
N ILE A 185 -45.02 -2.57 -8.79
CA ILE A 185 -44.68 -2.17 -10.16
C ILE A 185 -45.22 -3.21 -11.13
N ASP A 186 -46.05 -2.78 -12.08
CA ASP A 186 -46.47 -3.60 -13.22
C ASP A 186 -45.44 -3.50 -14.34
N LEU A 187 -44.73 -4.61 -14.60
CA LEU A 187 -43.70 -4.72 -15.63
C LEU A 187 -44.27 -5.05 -17.02
N THR A 188 -45.60 -5.14 -17.15
CA THR A 188 -46.28 -5.63 -18.37
C THR A 188 -47.14 -4.59 -19.10
N SER A 189 -46.92 -3.30 -18.83
CA SER A 189 -47.58 -2.19 -19.52
C SER A 189 -46.76 -1.58 -20.67
#